data_AF-A0A7W0JG48-F1
#
_entry.id   AF-A0A7W0JG48-F1
#
_cell.length_a   1.000
_cell.length_b   1.000
_cell.length_c   1.000
_cell.angle_alpha   90.00
_cell.angle_beta   90.00
_cell.angle_gamma   90.00
#
_symmetry.space_group_name_H-M   'P 1'
#
loop_
_entity.id
_entity.type
_entity.pdbx_description
1 polymer ?
#
loop_
_entity_poly.entity_id
_entity_poly.type
_entity_poly.pdbx_seq_one_letter_code
_entity_poly.pdbx_strand_id
1 'polypeptide(L)'
;MYVKLFDLAGIAILAWLLLIFLPTWRLTRLIARTAVFPVFLCVLYIIGIVPLLIEQGPGVMRDFGSAEGVTRLLARQDVALVAWIHILAFDQLIGLFIYRENMERRYVPLPVQSVLLFLTLMFGPVGFLAYYFLRLRKRGRAAEELPEARLADEATKSAAHETPTQLSPAPGGSLRTSLAAVYAEERLLVWTGLLGIVLGVVAYLAIAFQGRSVPPEGDLSKAATFDIAIGIYLLTIILLLPGAGFSARGRRRWRIWMLALALYVYAAENIQIYRGIDPRFTRVGTPLDQLAGAFLGMAALELIVSFLFLAWRFFGGRGAVKDRVLLVAIRYACAAGLLAMAAGLWMSANQGSEVGAAGSILPLHAVGFHGLQAVPLVALLFGWSRTPVETARRWTHAAGLAWFGACLGLAWQTAAGRSVLEVTPATLTTATLLIVWLTCAARAALAWSRDGFDGVFARVSAAN
;
A
#
# COMPACT_ATOMS: atom_id res chain seq x y z
N MET A 1 36.67 -4.03 9.26
CA MET A 1 36.31 -2.64 9.59
C MET A 1 35.04 -2.21 8.86
N TYR A 2 35.02 -2.22 7.52
CA TYR A 2 33.91 -1.73 6.68
C TYR A 2 32.54 -2.37 6.98
N VAL A 3 32.50 -3.69 7.25
CA VAL A 3 31.25 -4.38 7.66
C VAL A 3 30.67 -3.78 8.95
N LYS A 4 31.50 -3.47 9.94
CA LYS A 4 31.04 -2.84 11.19
C LYS A 4 30.50 -1.42 10.94
N LEU A 5 31.10 -0.67 10.02
CA LEU A 5 30.59 0.66 9.63
C LEU A 5 29.24 0.55 8.94
N PHE A 6 29.07 -0.46 8.08
CA PHE A 6 27.79 -0.79 7.45
C PHE A 6 26.71 -1.14 8.49
N ASP A 7 27.04 -2.01 9.45
CA ASP A 7 26.10 -2.40 10.52
C ASP A 7 25.65 -1.18 11.34
N LEU A 8 26.60 -0.28 11.68
CA LEU A 8 26.30 0.98 12.36
C LEU A 8 25.46 1.93 11.51
N ALA A 9 25.72 2.02 10.20
CA ALA A 9 24.94 2.85 9.29
C ALA A 9 23.47 2.41 9.24
N GLY A 10 23.18 1.12 9.47
CA GLY A 10 21.83 0.58 9.58
C GLY A 10 20.96 1.27 10.64
N ILE A 11 21.56 1.84 11.69
CA ILE A 11 20.84 2.59 12.76
C ILE A 11 20.08 3.79 12.17
N ALA A 12 20.51 4.34 11.04
CA ALA A 12 19.84 5.45 10.37
C ALA A 12 18.39 5.13 9.94
N ILE A 13 18.00 3.85 9.84
CA ILE A 13 16.61 3.46 9.58
C ILE A 13 15.63 4.04 10.59
N LEU A 14 16.06 4.25 11.84
CA LEU A 14 15.25 4.86 12.88
C LEU A 14 14.81 6.28 12.50
N ALA A 15 15.67 7.06 11.86
CA ALA A 15 15.34 8.39 11.38
C ALA A 15 14.19 8.34 10.36
N TRP A 16 14.27 7.40 9.41
CA TRP A 16 13.23 7.19 8.40
C TRP A 16 11.90 6.78 9.01
N LEU A 17 11.90 5.82 9.94
CA LEU A 17 10.67 5.40 10.62
C LEU A 17 9.98 6.58 11.33
N LEU A 18 10.76 7.43 12.01
CA LEU A 18 10.23 8.62 12.67
C LEU A 18 9.68 9.64 11.67
N LEU A 19 10.41 9.92 10.58
CA LEU A 19 10.00 10.88 9.55
C LEU A 19 8.73 10.43 8.80
N ILE A 20 8.58 9.12 8.55
CA ILE A 20 7.48 8.54 7.78
C ILE A 20 6.22 8.38 8.65
N PHE A 21 6.34 7.74 9.82
CA PHE A 21 5.19 7.34 10.63
C PHE A 21 4.81 8.37 11.71
N LEU A 22 5.77 9.14 12.21
CA LEU A 22 5.58 10.09 13.30
C LEU A 22 6.03 11.52 12.91
N PRO A 23 5.57 12.09 11.78
CA PRO A 23 6.11 13.34 11.23
C PRO A 23 5.83 14.57 12.11
N THR A 24 4.85 14.52 13.02
CA THR A 24 4.49 15.64 13.90
C THR A 24 4.99 15.45 15.34
N TRP A 25 5.78 14.43 15.62
CA TRP A 25 6.31 14.20 16.96
C TRP A 25 7.44 15.20 17.29
N ARG A 26 7.53 15.61 18.58
CA ARG A 26 8.52 16.59 19.03
C ARG A 26 9.95 16.09 18.80
N LEU A 27 10.19 14.81 19.05
CA LEU A 27 11.50 14.19 18.82
C LEU A 27 11.84 14.13 17.32
N THR A 28 10.89 13.74 16.47
CA THR A 28 11.08 13.75 15.01
C THR A 28 11.49 15.14 14.51
N ARG A 29 10.82 16.20 14.96
CA ARG A 29 11.18 17.57 14.61
C ARG A 29 12.56 17.98 15.11
N LEU A 30 12.94 17.57 16.33
CA LEU A 30 14.26 17.86 16.90
C LEU A 30 15.38 17.16 16.12
N ILE A 31 15.22 15.86 15.85
CA ILE A 31 16.13 15.06 15.02
C ILE A 31 16.24 15.67 13.62
N ALA A 32 15.10 15.99 13.02
CA ALA A 32 15.05 16.60 11.71
C ALA A 32 15.76 17.96 11.70
N ARG A 33 15.60 18.79 12.73
CA ARG A 33 16.26 20.12 12.84
C ARG A 33 17.77 20.02 13.04
N THR A 34 18.23 19.08 13.86
CA THR A 34 19.66 18.91 14.20
C THR A 34 20.45 18.15 13.13
N ALA A 35 19.78 17.42 12.24
CA ALA A 35 20.43 16.56 11.24
C ALA A 35 21.38 15.51 11.85
N VAL A 36 21.08 15.04 13.07
CA VAL A 36 21.96 14.12 13.82
C VAL A 36 22.29 12.83 13.04
N PHE A 37 21.32 12.24 12.34
CA PHE A 37 21.54 11.01 11.56
C PHE A 37 22.36 11.21 10.28
N PRO A 38 22.08 12.23 9.44
CA PRO A 38 23.00 12.57 8.34
C PRO A 38 24.42 12.85 8.82
N VAL A 39 24.59 13.61 9.91
CA VAL A 39 25.93 13.89 10.48
C VAL A 39 26.60 12.59 10.91
N PHE A 40 25.87 11.70 11.60
CA PHE A 40 26.34 10.37 11.97
C PHE A 40 26.80 9.56 10.75
N LEU A 41 25.99 9.49 9.69
CA LEU A 41 26.35 8.79 8.45
C LEU A 41 27.56 9.41 7.76
N CYS A 42 27.68 10.74 7.73
CA CYS A 42 28.86 11.43 7.19
C CYS A 42 30.12 11.11 7.98
N VAL A 43 30.04 11.00 9.31
CA VAL A 43 31.18 10.60 10.16
C VAL A 43 31.59 9.15 9.84
N LEU A 44 30.64 8.22 9.75
CA LEU A 44 30.93 6.84 9.35
C LEU A 44 31.55 6.76 7.95
N TYR A 45 31.04 7.55 7.02
CA TYR A 45 31.59 7.66 5.67
C TYR A 45 33.04 8.15 5.70
N ILE A 46 33.36 9.20 6.48
CA ILE A 46 34.73 9.72 6.62
C ILE A 46 35.67 8.63 7.19
N ILE A 47 35.23 7.91 8.22
CA ILE A 47 36.01 6.81 8.82
C ILE A 47 36.29 5.69 7.81
N GLY A 48 35.38 5.44 6.87
CA GLY A 48 35.55 4.44 5.81
C GLY A 48 36.39 4.94 4.63
N ILE A 49 36.08 6.12 4.10
CA ILE A 49 36.68 6.64 2.86
C ILE A 49 38.15 7.06 3.04
N VAL A 50 38.53 7.57 4.22
CA VAL A 50 39.90 8.07 4.45
C VAL A 50 40.94 6.93 4.37
N PRO A 51 40.81 5.81 5.11
CA PRO A 51 41.70 4.66 4.96
C PRO A 51 41.69 4.09 3.54
N LEU A 52 40.50 4.01 2.93
CA LEU A 52 40.34 3.48 1.58
C LEU A 52 41.13 4.30 0.53
N LEU A 53 41.12 5.63 0.65
CA LEU A 53 41.88 6.52 -0.23
C LEU A 53 43.40 6.45 0.04
N ILE A 54 43.81 6.25 1.29
CA ILE A 54 45.24 6.07 1.63
C ILE A 54 45.77 4.77 1.03
N GLU A 55 45.01 3.68 1.13
CA GLU A 55 45.40 2.36 0.61
C GLU A 55 45.45 2.32 -0.93
N GLN A 56 44.49 2.95 -1.60
CA GLN A 56 44.38 2.86 -3.06
C GLN A 56 45.08 4.01 -3.81
N GLY A 57 45.44 5.09 -3.10
CA GLY A 57 46.07 6.26 -3.68
C GLY A 57 45.13 7.10 -4.59
N PRO A 58 45.64 8.18 -5.19
CA PRO A 58 44.85 9.11 -6.01
C PRO A 58 44.33 8.50 -7.33
N GLY A 59 44.81 7.30 -7.71
CA GLY A 59 44.41 6.61 -8.94
C GLY A 59 42.94 6.18 -8.98
N VAL A 60 42.29 6.01 -7.83
CA VAL A 60 40.85 5.66 -7.73
C VAL A 60 39.97 6.69 -8.42
N MET A 61 40.37 7.97 -8.39
CA MET A 61 39.59 9.04 -9.03
C MET A 61 39.56 8.94 -10.56
N ARG A 62 40.56 8.27 -11.16
CA ARG A 62 40.62 8.07 -12.62
C ARG A 62 39.61 7.03 -13.10
N ASP A 63 39.34 6.01 -12.29
CA ASP A 63 38.44 4.90 -12.62
C ASP A 63 36.96 5.28 -12.50
N PHE A 64 36.61 6.35 -11.78
CA PHE A 64 35.24 6.90 -11.79
C PHE A 64 34.84 7.57 -13.11
N GLY A 65 35.81 7.85 -14.01
CA GLY A 65 35.56 8.47 -15.31
C GLY A 65 35.08 7.53 -16.41
N SER A 66 35.01 6.21 -16.17
CA SER A 66 34.54 5.22 -17.14
C SER A 66 33.58 4.21 -16.53
N ALA A 67 32.62 3.71 -17.32
CA ALA A 67 31.65 2.72 -16.84
C ALA A 67 32.32 1.41 -16.37
N GLU A 68 33.37 0.99 -17.07
CA GLU A 68 34.17 -0.19 -16.68
C GLU A 68 34.92 0.03 -15.37
N GLY A 69 35.51 1.22 -15.18
CA GLY A 69 36.23 1.56 -13.95
C GLY A 69 35.30 1.60 -12.73
N VAL A 70 34.12 2.23 -12.87
CA VAL A 70 33.09 2.24 -11.82
C VAL A 70 32.66 0.83 -11.45
N THR A 71 32.38 -0.02 -12.44
CA THR A 71 31.96 -1.41 -12.20
C THR A 71 33.04 -2.21 -11.47
N ARG A 72 34.30 -2.06 -11.88
CA ARG A 72 35.44 -2.72 -11.26
C ARG A 72 35.65 -2.26 -9.81
N LEU A 73 35.52 -0.97 -9.54
CA LEU A 73 35.63 -0.42 -8.19
C LEU A 73 34.50 -0.91 -7.29
N LEU A 74 33.25 -0.86 -7.75
CA LEU A 74 32.08 -1.29 -6.98
C LEU A 74 31.99 -2.82 -6.80
N ALA A 75 32.71 -3.61 -7.60
CA ALA A 75 32.85 -5.05 -7.38
C ALA A 75 33.67 -5.38 -6.11
N ARG A 76 34.45 -4.43 -5.60
CA ARG A 76 35.21 -4.62 -4.35
C ARG A 76 34.33 -4.34 -3.14
N GLN A 77 34.35 -5.25 -2.17
CA GLN A 77 33.49 -5.17 -0.99
C GLN A 77 33.74 -3.91 -0.14
N ASP A 78 35.00 -3.54 0.08
CA ASP A 78 35.40 -2.35 0.83
C ASP A 78 34.84 -1.05 0.22
N VAL A 79 35.02 -0.88 -1.09
CA VAL A 79 34.51 0.26 -1.86
C VAL A 79 32.98 0.26 -1.87
N ALA A 80 32.34 -0.88 -2.11
CA ALA A 80 30.89 -1.01 -2.17
C ALA A 80 30.22 -0.61 -0.85
N LEU A 81 30.77 -1.03 0.30
CA LEU A 81 30.22 -0.68 1.61
C LEU A 81 30.38 0.82 1.91
N VAL A 82 31.50 1.43 1.56
CA VAL A 82 31.70 2.88 1.73
C VAL A 82 30.78 3.68 0.79
N ALA A 83 30.63 3.23 -0.46
CA ALA A 83 29.68 3.80 -1.41
C ALA A 83 28.23 3.65 -0.94
N TRP A 84 27.88 2.54 -0.28
CA TRP A 84 26.56 2.35 0.31
C TRP A 84 26.28 3.38 1.41
N ILE A 85 27.22 3.60 2.33
CA ILE A 85 27.08 4.63 3.38
C ILE A 85 26.94 6.02 2.75
N HIS A 86 27.66 6.30 1.66
CA HIS A 86 27.51 7.54 0.89
C HIS A 86 26.09 7.72 0.37
N ILE A 87 25.51 6.69 -0.27
CA ILE A 87 24.13 6.70 -0.76
C ILE A 87 23.16 6.96 0.39
N LEU A 88 23.28 6.22 1.50
CA LEU A 88 22.43 6.39 2.68
C LEU A 88 22.49 7.81 3.24
N ALA A 89 23.68 8.42 3.30
CA ALA A 89 23.86 9.78 3.79
C ALA A 89 23.12 10.79 2.92
N PHE A 90 23.26 10.69 1.59
CA PHE A 90 22.59 11.58 0.64
C PHE A 90 21.09 11.39 0.63
N ASP A 91 20.60 10.15 0.61
CA ASP A 91 19.16 9.88 0.68
C ASP A 91 18.54 10.46 1.95
N GLN A 92 19.23 10.32 3.09
CA GLN A 92 18.77 10.88 4.36
C GLN A 92 18.74 12.42 4.34
N LEU A 93 19.74 13.07 3.75
CA LEU A 93 19.78 14.53 3.57
C LEU A 93 18.61 15.01 2.71
N ILE A 94 18.33 14.32 1.60
CA ILE A 94 17.20 14.63 0.73
C ILE A 94 15.86 14.39 1.44
N GLY A 95 15.73 13.29 2.19
CA GLY A 95 14.56 13.03 3.03
C GLY A 95 14.31 14.15 4.05
N LEU A 96 15.38 14.66 4.70
CA LEU A 96 15.27 15.80 5.60
C LEU A 96 14.91 17.10 4.88
N PHE A 97 15.45 17.34 3.69
CA PHE A 97 15.08 18.50 2.86
C PHE A 97 13.57 18.50 2.57
N ILE A 98 13.05 17.38 2.05
CA ILE A 98 11.63 17.18 1.75
C ILE A 98 10.78 17.39 3.00
N TYR A 99 11.17 16.76 4.11
CA TYR A 99 10.46 16.85 5.38
C TYR A 99 10.40 18.30 5.88
N ARG A 100 11.55 18.98 6.02
CA ARG A 100 11.63 20.35 6.57
C ARG A 100 10.85 21.32 5.69
N GLU A 101 11.08 21.30 4.39
CA GLU A 101 10.42 22.21 3.46
C GLU A 101 8.91 21.99 3.46
N ASN A 102 8.44 20.75 3.47
CA ASN A 102 7.02 20.49 3.49
C ASN A 102 6.36 20.78 4.85
N MET A 103 7.09 20.64 5.95
CA MET A 103 6.61 21.00 7.28
C MET A 103 6.43 22.51 7.44
N GLU A 104 7.27 23.32 6.79
CA GLU A 104 7.18 24.78 6.76
C GLU A 104 6.15 25.29 5.74
N ARG A 105 6.24 24.81 4.50
CA ARG A 105 5.52 25.39 3.35
C ARG A 105 4.24 24.64 2.98
N ARG A 106 4.03 23.46 3.59
CA ARG A 106 2.83 22.63 3.41
C ARG A 106 2.47 22.39 1.95
N TYR A 107 3.45 22.11 1.10
CA TYR A 107 3.18 21.88 -0.32
C TYR A 107 2.25 20.68 -0.55
N VAL A 108 2.48 19.58 0.16
CA VAL A 108 1.65 18.37 0.13
C VAL A 108 1.14 18.02 1.55
N PRO A 109 0.01 17.32 1.68
CA PRO A 109 -0.47 16.85 2.98
C PRO A 109 0.47 15.78 3.55
N LEU A 110 0.44 15.61 4.88
CA LEU A 110 1.37 14.72 5.61
C LEU A 110 1.39 13.26 5.11
N PRO A 111 0.24 12.60 4.79
CA PRO A 111 0.30 11.24 4.28
C PRO A 111 1.03 11.12 2.94
N VAL A 112 0.88 12.12 2.06
CA VAL A 112 1.61 12.17 0.78
C VAL A 112 3.09 12.40 1.03
N GLN A 113 3.45 13.27 1.98
CA GLN A 113 4.84 13.42 2.41
C GLN A 113 5.43 12.08 2.89
N SER A 114 4.71 11.31 3.70
CA SER A 114 5.16 9.99 4.16
C SER A 114 5.43 9.02 3.01
N VAL A 115 4.56 9.00 1.99
CA VAL A 115 4.77 8.20 0.76
C VAL A 115 6.00 8.69 0.00
N LEU A 116 6.17 10.00 -0.18
CA LEU A 116 7.34 10.57 -0.87
C LEU A 116 8.64 10.29 -0.12
N LEU A 117 8.62 10.31 1.21
CA LEU A 117 9.76 9.94 2.04
C LEU A 117 10.08 8.45 1.93
N PHE A 118 9.07 7.57 1.89
CA PHE A 118 9.26 6.15 1.60
C PHE A 118 9.86 5.92 0.21
N LEU A 119 9.35 6.61 -0.81
CA LEU A 119 9.92 6.56 -2.16
C LEU A 119 11.36 7.10 -2.20
N THR A 120 11.69 8.10 -1.38
CA THR A 120 13.07 8.62 -1.29
C THR A 120 13.98 7.61 -0.59
N LEU A 121 13.49 6.89 0.43
CA LEU A 121 14.26 5.84 1.09
C LEU A 121 14.55 4.65 0.15
N MET A 122 13.58 4.25 -0.69
CA MET A 122 13.73 3.09 -1.58
C MET A 122 14.35 3.43 -2.93
N PHE A 123 14.09 4.65 -3.43
CA PHE A 123 14.41 5.12 -4.77
C PHE A 123 14.76 6.62 -4.73
N GLY A 124 15.79 7.00 -3.96
CA GLY A 124 16.23 8.38 -3.70
C GLY A 124 15.84 9.44 -4.74
N PRO A 125 16.37 9.36 -5.97
CA PRO A 125 16.08 10.33 -7.03
C PRO A 125 14.59 10.42 -7.44
N VAL A 126 13.87 9.31 -7.44
CA VAL A 126 12.45 9.24 -7.82
C VAL A 126 11.58 9.93 -6.78
N GLY A 127 11.82 9.67 -5.49
CA GLY A 127 11.11 10.32 -4.40
C GLY A 127 11.30 11.84 -4.41
N PHE A 128 12.55 12.29 -4.61
CA PHE A 128 12.87 13.71 -4.76
C PHE A 128 12.19 14.35 -5.97
N LEU A 129 12.27 13.72 -7.14
CA LEU A 129 11.68 14.25 -8.37
C LEU A 129 10.15 14.38 -8.24
N ALA A 130 9.50 13.38 -7.65
CA ALA A 130 8.07 13.42 -7.38
C ALA A 130 7.69 14.57 -6.44
N TYR A 131 8.45 14.79 -5.36
CA TYR A 131 8.23 15.93 -4.47
C TYR A 131 8.43 17.26 -5.18
N TYR A 132 9.51 17.38 -5.97
CA TYR A 132 9.85 18.60 -6.69
C TYR A 132 8.77 18.97 -7.72
N PHE A 133 8.24 17.99 -8.44
CA PHE A 133 7.13 18.19 -9.38
C PHE A 133 5.86 18.70 -8.68
N LEU A 134 5.49 18.08 -7.55
CA LEU A 134 4.32 18.51 -6.76
C LEU A 134 4.50 19.93 -6.19
N ARG A 135 5.72 20.26 -5.76
CA ARG A 135 6.12 21.60 -5.32
C ARG A 135 5.94 22.64 -6.43
N LEU A 136 6.42 22.36 -7.65
CA LEU A 136 6.27 23.28 -8.79
C LEU A 136 4.81 23.53 -9.14
N ARG A 137 3.98 22.47 -9.18
CA ARG A 137 2.54 22.60 -9.47
C ARG A 137 1.83 23.51 -8.48
N LYS A 138 2.17 23.42 -7.20
CA LYS A 138 1.55 24.27 -6.18
C LYS A 138 2.03 25.71 -6.22
N ARG A 139 3.31 25.95 -6.51
CA ARG A 139 3.83 27.31 -6.72
C ARG A 139 3.18 27.99 -7.93
N GLY A 140 3.03 27.27 -9.04
CA GLY A 140 2.35 27.78 -10.24
C GLY A 140 0.91 28.21 -9.95
N ARG A 141 0.16 27.40 -9.21
CA ARG A 141 -1.22 27.74 -8.80
C ARG A 141 -1.30 28.96 -7.90
N ALA A 142 -0.41 29.08 -6.91
CA ALA A 142 -0.41 30.24 -6.01
C ALA A 142 -0.09 31.55 -6.77
N ALA A 143 0.73 31.49 -7.81
CA ALA A 143 1.02 32.63 -8.67
C ALA A 143 -0.15 33.01 -9.60
N GLU A 144 -0.97 32.04 -10.01
CA GLU A 144 -2.15 32.20 -10.86
C GLU A 144 -3.40 32.67 -10.08
N GLU A 145 -3.53 32.24 -8.82
CA GLU A 145 -4.62 32.65 -7.92
C GLU A 145 -4.47 34.10 -7.40
N LEU A 146 -3.25 34.68 -7.38
CA LEU A 146 -2.97 36.04 -6.90
C LEU A 146 -3.50 37.19 -7.82
N PRO A 147 -3.44 37.08 -9.16
CA PRO A 147 -4.09 38.00 -10.09
C PRO A 147 -5.62 37.86 -10.09
N GLU A 148 -6.16 36.64 -10.13
CA GLU A 148 -7.60 36.41 -10.16
C GLU A 148 -8.29 36.84 -8.86
N ALA A 149 -7.68 36.59 -7.69
CA ALA A 149 -8.22 37.03 -6.41
C ALA A 149 -8.26 38.56 -6.26
N ARG A 150 -7.30 39.30 -6.88
CA ARG A 150 -7.34 40.77 -6.93
C ARG A 150 -8.45 41.29 -7.83
N LEU A 151 -8.63 40.69 -9.01
CA LEU A 151 -9.70 41.05 -9.94
C LEU A 151 -11.09 40.67 -9.40
N ALA A 152 -11.20 39.56 -8.67
CA ALA A 152 -12.44 39.14 -8.03
C ALA A 152 -12.80 39.99 -6.81
N ASP A 153 -11.83 40.45 -5.99
CA ASP A 153 -12.12 41.34 -4.84
C ASP A 153 -12.61 42.73 -5.29
N GLU A 154 -12.15 43.22 -6.44
CA GLU A 154 -12.66 44.45 -7.07
C GLU A 154 -14.06 44.25 -7.66
N ALA A 155 -14.33 43.10 -8.30
CA ALA A 155 -15.65 42.78 -8.85
C ALA A 155 -16.71 42.47 -7.76
N THR A 156 -16.32 41.85 -6.65
CA THR A 156 -17.24 41.45 -5.55
C THR A 156 -17.70 42.65 -4.74
N LYS A 157 -16.90 43.73 -4.64
CA LYS A 157 -17.33 45.01 -4.05
C LYS A 157 -18.39 45.74 -4.88
N SER A 158 -18.59 45.36 -6.15
CA SER A 158 -19.57 45.96 -7.06
C SER A 158 -20.88 45.16 -7.20
N ALA A 159 -20.94 43.90 -6.73
CA ALA A 159 -22.05 42.98 -7.05
C ALA A 159 -22.78 42.40 -5.81
N ALA A 160 -22.79 43.13 -4.70
CA ALA A 160 -23.51 42.72 -3.49
C ALA A 160 -25.01 43.03 -3.55
N HIS A 161 -25.72 42.43 -4.50
CA HIS A 161 -27.16 42.19 -4.39
C HIS A 161 -27.56 41.04 -5.30
N GLU A 162 -27.56 39.81 -4.78
CA GLU A 162 -28.55 38.78 -5.16
C GLU A 162 -28.41 37.53 -4.28
N THR A 163 -29.59 37.00 -3.94
CA THR A 163 -29.88 35.99 -2.93
C THR A 163 -29.47 34.58 -3.37
N PRO A 164 -28.83 33.74 -2.53
CA PRO A 164 -28.51 32.37 -2.93
C PRO A 164 -29.72 31.44 -2.85
N THR A 165 -30.05 30.88 -4.01
CA THR A 165 -30.94 29.74 -4.24
C THR A 165 -30.55 28.52 -3.40
N GLN A 166 -31.57 27.86 -2.84
CA GLN A 166 -31.46 26.70 -1.97
C GLN A 166 -30.70 25.52 -2.61
N LEU A 167 -29.66 25.04 -1.91
CA LEU A 167 -29.03 23.74 -2.15
C LEU A 167 -29.54 22.71 -1.12
N SER A 168 -29.99 21.57 -1.65
CA SER A 168 -30.47 20.41 -0.90
C SER A 168 -29.46 19.92 0.14
N PRO A 169 -29.90 19.44 1.33
CA PRO A 169 -29.00 19.07 2.41
C PRO A 169 -28.08 17.91 2.01
N ALA A 170 -26.78 18.09 2.28
CA ALA A 170 -25.81 17.02 2.18
C ALA A 170 -26.16 15.93 3.20
N PRO A 171 -26.24 14.64 2.81
CA PRO A 171 -26.42 13.57 3.79
C PRO A 171 -25.22 13.57 4.74
N GLY A 172 -25.52 13.73 6.03
CA GLY A 172 -24.58 14.16 7.05
C GLY A 172 -23.57 13.11 7.53
N GLY A 173 -22.66 13.59 8.39
CA GLY A 173 -21.75 12.77 9.19
C GLY A 173 -20.47 12.36 8.48
N SER A 174 -19.40 13.14 8.69
CA SER A 174 -18.05 12.99 8.15
C SER A 174 -17.60 11.52 7.89
N LEU A 175 -17.14 11.24 6.67
CA LEU A 175 -16.59 9.93 6.28
C LEU A 175 -15.33 9.50 7.08
N ARG A 176 -14.67 10.42 7.79
CA ARG A 176 -13.59 10.06 8.74
C ARG A 176 -14.15 9.49 10.05
N THR A 177 -15.22 10.09 10.55
CA THR A 177 -16.00 9.54 11.66
C THR A 177 -16.67 8.23 11.26
N SER A 178 -16.92 7.96 9.97
CA SER A 178 -17.47 6.67 9.53
C SER A 178 -16.42 5.54 9.54
N LEU A 179 -15.25 5.65 8.90
CA LEU A 179 -14.28 4.53 8.85
C LEU A 179 -13.77 4.11 10.23
N ALA A 180 -13.42 5.07 11.09
CA ALA A 180 -12.99 4.78 12.45
C ALA A 180 -14.13 4.18 13.29
N ALA A 181 -15.38 4.62 13.09
CA ALA A 181 -16.55 4.02 13.74
C ALA A 181 -16.78 2.58 13.26
N VAL A 182 -16.62 2.28 11.96
CA VAL A 182 -16.75 0.91 11.44
C VAL A 182 -15.74 -0.02 12.12
N TYR A 183 -14.47 0.40 12.22
CA TYR A 183 -13.46 -0.39 12.93
C TYR A 183 -13.73 -0.48 14.44
N ALA A 184 -14.26 0.57 15.06
CA ALA A 184 -14.66 0.56 16.46
C ALA A 184 -15.87 -0.33 16.75
N GLU A 185 -16.77 -0.55 15.78
CA GLU A 185 -17.88 -1.50 15.89
C GLU A 185 -17.41 -2.96 15.77
N GLU A 186 -16.38 -3.21 14.95
CA GLU A 186 -15.90 -4.56 14.61
C GLU A 186 -14.57 -4.92 15.29
N ARG A 187 -14.39 -4.49 16.53
CA ARG A 187 -13.14 -4.62 17.30
C ARG A 187 -12.53 -6.01 17.25
N LEU A 188 -13.34 -7.06 17.39
CA LEU A 188 -12.84 -8.45 17.39
C LEU A 188 -12.20 -8.82 16.04
N LEU A 189 -12.85 -8.48 14.92
CA LEU A 189 -12.28 -8.75 13.61
C LEU A 189 -11.08 -7.83 13.31
N VAL A 190 -11.09 -6.60 13.80
CA VAL A 190 -9.93 -5.69 13.71
C VAL A 190 -8.73 -6.27 14.43
N TRP A 191 -8.88 -6.70 15.68
CA TRP A 191 -7.81 -7.34 16.44
C TRP A 191 -7.31 -8.63 15.77
N THR A 192 -8.22 -9.41 15.19
CA THR A 192 -7.87 -10.63 14.45
C THR A 192 -7.13 -10.32 13.14
N GLY A 193 -7.49 -9.22 12.46
CA GLY A 193 -6.75 -8.72 11.30
C GLY A 193 -5.34 -8.25 11.67
N LEU A 194 -5.22 -7.49 12.76
CA LEU A 194 -3.93 -7.06 13.31
C LEU A 194 -3.07 -8.23 13.79
N LEU A 195 -3.69 -9.26 14.38
CA LEU A 195 -3.01 -10.49 14.79
C LEU A 195 -2.29 -11.15 13.61
N GLY A 196 -2.94 -11.27 12.44
CA GLY A 196 -2.29 -11.83 11.24
C GLY A 196 -1.07 -11.02 10.79
N ILE A 197 -1.18 -9.68 10.81
CA ILE A 197 -0.03 -8.82 10.51
C ILE A 197 1.10 -9.04 11.52
N VAL A 198 0.79 -9.12 12.81
CA VAL A 198 1.78 -9.37 13.86
C VAL A 198 2.42 -10.74 13.70
N LEU A 199 1.64 -11.81 13.47
CA LEU A 199 2.15 -13.16 13.25
C LEU A 199 3.10 -13.20 12.05
N GLY A 200 2.74 -12.58 10.93
CA GLY A 200 3.63 -12.57 9.77
C GLY A 200 4.89 -11.71 9.95
N VAL A 201 4.81 -10.60 10.70
CA VAL A 201 6.01 -9.83 11.09
C VAL A 201 6.90 -10.68 12.01
N VAL A 202 6.34 -11.40 12.98
CA VAL A 202 7.08 -12.32 13.85
C VAL A 202 7.75 -13.42 13.03
N ALA A 203 7.05 -13.99 12.04
CA ALA A 203 7.63 -14.98 11.15
C ALA A 203 8.81 -14.39 10.34
N TYR A 204 8.70 -13.17 9.78
CA TYR A 204 9.83 -12.50 9.13
C TYR A 204 11.00 -12.20 10.07
N LEU A 205 10.72 -11.84 11.32
CA LEU A 205 11.77 -11.68 12.33
C LEU A 205 12.44 -13.02 12.62
N ALA A 206 11.68 -14.11 12.77
CA ALA A 206 12.22 -15.45 12.93
C ALA A 206 13.12 -15.84 11.74
N ILE A 207 12.69 -15.57 10.50
CA ILE A 207 13.51 -15.80 9.28
C ILE A 207 14.87 -15.09 9.39
N ALA A 208 14.91 -13.87 9.92
CA ALA A 208 16.14 -13.11 10.08
C ALA A 208 17.12 -13.75 11.10
N PHE A 209 16.63 -14.51 12.08
CA PHE A 209 17.46 -15.16 13.10
C PHE A 209 17.84 -16.61 12.80
N GLN A 210 16.90 -17.41 12.27
CA GLN A 210 17.08 -18.86 12.10
C GLN A 210 17.04 -19.32 10.64
N GLY A 211 16.84 -18.40 9.69
CA GLY A 211 16.66 -18.71 8.29
C GLY A 211 15.21 -19.07 7.93
N ARG A 212 14.95 -19.21 6.63
CA ARG A 212 13.60 -19.40 6.07
C ARG A 212 13.01 -20.79 6.32
N SER A 213 13.85 -21.82 6.26
CA SER A 213 13.41 -23.21 6.25
C SER A 213 13.32 -23.77 7.67
N VAL A 214 12.23 -24.47 7.96
CA VAL A 214 12.05 -25.30 9.15
C VAL A 214 11.91 -26.74 8.66
N PRO A 215 12.99 -27.54 8.64
CA PRO A 215 12.93 -28.90 8.13
C PRO A 215 11.89 -29.76 8.87
N PRO A 216 11.26 -30.75 8.21
CA PRO A 216 11.54 -31.21 6.84
C PRO A 216 10.91 -30.40 5.69
N GLU A 217 9.74 -29.78 5.87
CA GLU A 217 8.96 -29.14 4.80
C GLU A 217 8.54 -27.70 5.10
N GLY A 218 8.72 -27.23 6.34
CA GLY A 218 8.26 -25.92 6.80
C GLY A 218 8.97 -24.76 6.11
N ASP A 219 8.19 -23.73 5.76
CA ASP A 219 8.67 -22.51 5.12
C ASP A 219 8.05 -21.29 5.79
N LEU A 220 8.83 -20.59 6.62
CA LEU A 220 8.36 -19.42 7.37
C LEU A 220 7.92 -18.27 6.46
N SER A 221 8.41 -18.20 5.21
CA SER A 221 7.97 -17.16 4.28
C SER A 221 6.53 -17.38 3.81
N LYS A 222 6.09 -18.65 3.74
CA LYS A 222 4.69 -18.98 3.44
C LYS A 222 3.78 -18.56 4.59
N ALA A 223 4.15 -18.88 5.83
CA ALA A 223 3.43 -18.41 7.02
C ALA A 223 3.33 -16.88 7.05
N ALA A 224 4.47 -16.19 6.85
CA ALA A 224 4.54 -14.75 6.92
C ALA A 224 3.61 -14.06 5.91
N THR A 225 3.70 -14.47 4.64
CA THR A 225 2.89 -13.89 3.56
C THR A 225 1.41 -14.24 3.71
N PHE A 226 1.09 -15.48 4.13
CA PHE A 226 -0.28 -15.91 4.37
C PHE A 226 -0.95 -15.12 5.50
N ASP A 227 -0.28 -15.00 6.65
CA ASP A 227 -0.85 -14.33 7.83
C ASP A 227 -1.10 -12.84 7.58
N ILE A 228 -0.13 -12.16 6.93
CA ILE A 228 -0.28 -10.76 6.54
C ILE A 228 -1.43 -10.61 5.54
N ALA A 229 -1.53 -11.51 4.55
CA ALA A 229 -2.59 -11.46 3.55
C ALA A 229 -3.99 -11.62 4.17
N ILE A 230 -4.19 -12.62 5.03
CA ILE A 230 -5.46 -12.80 5.76
C ILE A 230 -5.75 -11.60 6.67
N GLY A 231 -4.72 -11.06 7.33
CA GLY A 231 -4.85 -9.86 8.17
C GLY A 231 -5.36 -8.65 7.39
N ILE A 232 -4.71 -8.34 6.27
CA ILE A 232 -5.11 -7.25 5.37
C ILE A 232 -6.51 -7.50 4.78
N TYR A 233 -6.80 -8.74 4.37
CA TYR A 233 -8.11 -9.13 3.86
C TYR A 233 -9.22 -8.84 4.88
N LEU A 234 -9.06 -9.27 6.13
CA LEU A 234 -10.03 -9.01 7.21
C LEU A 234 -10.23 -7.50 7.43
N LEU A 235 -9.16 -6.73 7.55
CA LEU A 235 -9.22 -5.28 7.73
C LEU A 235 -9.91 -4.58 6.55
N THR A 236 -9.84 -5.16 5.36
CA THR A 236 -10.46 -4.62 4.15
C THR A 236 -11.95 -4.95 4.08
N ILE A 237 -12.34 -6.22 4.29
CA ILE A 237 -13.76 -6.63 4.19
C ILE A 237 -14.63 -6.04 5.30
N ILE A 238 -14.05 -5.72 6.46
CA ILE A 238 -14.76 -5.03 7.55
C ILE A 238 -15.37 -3.71 7.06
N LEU A 239 -14.68 -2.99 6.18
CA LEU A 239 -15.15 -1.72 5.63
C LEU A 239 -16.39 -1.88 4.74
N LEU A 240 -16.62 -3.09 4.20
CA LEU A 240 -17.79 -3.39 3.38
C LEU A 240 -19.01 -3.76 4.23
N LEU A 241 -18.83 -4.26 5.46
CA LEU A 241 -19.92 -4.81 6.28
C LEU A 241 -21.12 -3.87 6.48
N PRO A 242 -20.94 -2.58 6.81
CA PRO A 242 -22.08 -1.66 7.00
C PRO A 242 -22.89 -1.48 5.70
N GLY A 243 -22.20 -1.46 4.56
CA GLY A 243 -22.82 -1.33 3.24
C GLY A 243 -23.51 -2.61 2.75
N ALA A 244 -23.21 -3.77 3.34
CA ALA A 244 -23.76 -5.04 2.91
C ALA A 244 -25.24 -5.20 3.25
N GLY A 245 -25.81 -4.38 4.14
CA GLY A 245 -27.24 -4.43 4.48
C GLY A 245 -27.65 -5.67 5.28
N PHE A 246 -26.75 -6.22 6.11
CA PHE A 246 -27.07 -7.32 7.00
C PHE A 246 -28.09 -6.91 8.08
N SER A 247 -28.97 -7.85 8.47
CA SER A 247 -29.66 -7.73 9.75
C SER A 247 -28.66 -7.82 10.91
N ALA A 248 -28.97 -7.26 12.08
CA ALA A 248 -28.08 -7.32 13.25
C ALA A 248 -27.67 -8.77 13.60
N ARG A 249 -28.63 -9.70 13.54
CA ARG A 249 -28.38 -11.15 13.72
C ARG A 249 -27.47 -11.72 12.63
N GLY A 250 -27.70 -11.37 11.37
CA GLY A 250 -26.90 -11.82 10.23
C GLY A 250 -25.45 -11.32 10.32
N ARG A 251 -25.25 -10.03 10.61
CA ARG A 251 -23.92 -9.42 10.79
C ARG A 251 -23.16 -10.09 11.93
N ARG A 252 -23.84 -10.35 13.06
CA ARG A 252 -23.23 -11.07 14.20
C ARG A 252 -22.80 -12.48 13.84
N ARG A 253 -23.63 -13.25 13.12
CA ARG A 253 -23.29 -14.62 12.68
C ARG A 253 -22.11 -14.64 11.73
N TRP A 254 -22.15 -13.81 10.69
CA TRP A 254 -21.06 -13.69 9.73
C TRP A 254 -19.75 -13.30 10.42
N ARG A 255 -19.79 -12.37 11.38
CA ARG A 255 -18.63 -11.98 12.17
C ARG A 255 -18.02 -13.12 12.98
N ILE A 256 -18.84 -13.85 13.72
CA ILE A 256 -18.36 -14.98 14.53
C ILE A 256 -17.76 -16.06 13.62
N TRP A 257 -18.38 -16.30 12.47
CA TRP A 257 -17.87 -17.25 11.48
C TRP A 257 -16.50 -16.83 10.93
N MET A 258 -16.34 -15.57 10.51
CA MET A 258 -15.05 -15.04 10.06
C MET A 258 -13.98 -15.08 11.14
N LEU A 259 -14.34 -14.76 12.38
CA LEU A 259 -13.43 -14.86 13.52
C LEU A 259 -12.94 -16.30 13.70
N ALA A 260 -13.86 -17.28 13.71
CA ALA A 260 -13.52 -18.67 13.89
C ALA A 260 -12.62 -19.20 12.76
N LEU A 261 -12.97 -18.90 11.50
CA LEU A 261 -12.15 -19.28 10.35
C LEU A 261 -10.76 -18.65 10.41
N ALA A 262 -10.66 -17.35 10.68
CA ALA A 262 -9.38 -16.65 10.74
C ALA A 262 -8.44 -17.24 11.82
N LEU A 263 -8.96 -17.44 13.04
CA LEU A 263 -8.19 -18.03 14.13
C LEU A 263 -7.76 -19.46 13.81
N TYR A 264 -8.65 -20.24 13.18
CA TYR A 264 -8.32 -21.59 12.74
C TYR A 264 -7.22 -21.60 11.69
N VAL A 265 -7.29 -20.78 10.64
CA VAL A 265 -6.26 -20.77 9.58
C VAL A 265 -4.92 -20.25 10.09
N TYR A 266 -4.90 -19.23 10.96
CA TYR A 266 -3.65 -18.79 11.59
C TYR A 266 -3.01 -19.90 12.42
N ALA A 267 -3.80 -20.59 13.24
CA ALA A 267 -3.31 -21.69 14.06
C ALA A 267 -2.79 -22.85 13.19
N ALA A 268 -3.59 -23.31 12.22
CA ALA A 268 -3.22 -24.41 11.35
C ALA A 268 -1.95 -24.10 10.53
N GLU A 269 -1.87 -22.91 9.94
CA GLU A 269 -0.70 -22.49 9.15
C GLU A 269 0.56 -22.42 10.02
N ASN A 270 0.51 -21.68 11.12
CA ASN A 270 1.69 -21.44 11.94
C ASN A 270 2.13 -22.72 12.66
N ILE A 271 1.22 -23.43 13.33
CA ILE A 271 1.58 -24.61 14.11
C ILE A 271 2.25 -25.65 13.22
N GLN A 272 1.72 -25.90 12.02
CA GLN A 272 2.32 -26.89 11.13
C GLN A 272 3.68 -26.43 10.59
N ILE A 273 3.80 -25.17 10.15
CA ILE A 273 5.07 -24.66 9.64
C ILE A 273 6.18 -24.68 10.70
N TYR A 274 5.87 -24.30 11.95
CA TYR A 274 6.85 -24.36 13.05
C TYR A 274 7.18 -25.79 13.49
N ARG A 275 6.32 -26.77 13.18
CA ARG A 275 6.62 -28.21 13.32
C ARG A 275 7.43 -28.77 12.14
N GLY A 276 7.71 -27.95 11.12
CA GLY A 276 8.40 -28.37 9.91
C GLY A 276 7.52 -29.13 8.92
N ILE A 277 6.20 -28.99 9.00
CA ILE A 277 5.22 -29.70 8.17
C ILE A 277 4.56 -28.70 7.21
N ASP A 278 4.42 -29.04 5.92
CA ASP A 278 3.62 -28.21 5.00
C ASP A 278 2.14 -28.28 5.42
N PRO A 279 1.49 -27.15 5.75
CA PRO A 279 0.15 -27.13 6.32
C PRO A 279 -0.95 -27.57 5.33
N ARG A 280 -0.64 -27.70 4.03
CA ARG A 280 -1.63 -27.93 2.97
C ARG A 280 -1.41 -29.28 2.29
N PHE A 281 -0.15 -29.58 1.95
CA PHE A 281 0.21 -30.68 1.05
C PHE A 281 1.39 -31.51 1.59
N THR A 282 1.45 -31.72 2.90
CA THR A 282 2.55 -32.49 3.50
C THR A 282 2.67 -33.90 2.93
N ARG A 283 3.92 -34.33 2.70
CA ARG A 283 4.27 -35.69 2.24
C ARG A 283 4.90 -36.52 3.35
N VAL A 284 5.47 -35.86 4.34
CA VAL A 284 6.14 -36.50 5.49
C VAL A 284 5.32 -36.47 6.78
N GLY A 285 4.21 -35.71 6.80
CA GLY A 285 3.30 -35.60 7.93
C GLY A 285 2.45 -36.85 8.17
N THR A 286 1.93 -36.96 9.39
CA THR A 286 1.04 -38.05 9.81
C THR A 286 -0.34 -37.95 9.13
N PRO A 287 -1.18 -39.00 9.18
CA PRO A 287 -2.57 -38.89 8.73
C PRO A 287 -3.36 -37.75 9.40
N LEU A 288 -3.02 -37.42 10.65
CA LEU A 288 -3.62 -36.27 11.35
C LEU A 288 -3.19 -34.94 10.74
N ASP A 289 -1.95 -34.83 10.28
CA ASP A 289 -1.44 -33.62 9.61
C ASP A 289 -2.08 -33.45 8.23
N GLN A 290 -2.28 -34.55 7.49
CA GLN A 290 -3.01 -34.55 6.22
C GLN A 290 -4.49 -34.15 6.42
N LEU A 291 -5.12 -34.67 7.47
CA LEU A 291 -6.48 -34.28 7.85
C LEU A 291 -6.55 -32.79 8.22
N ALA A 292 -5.59 -32.28 8.99
CA ALA A 292 -5.50 -30.85 9.30
C ALA A 292 -5.35 -29.99 8.03
N GLY A 293 -4.56 -30.45 7.04
CA GLY A 293 -4.45 -29.78 5.75
C GLY A 293 -5.75 -29.79 4.94
N ALA A 294 -6.50 -30.89 4.98
CA ALA A 294 -7.84 -30.94 4.37
C ALA A 294 -8.81 -29.94 5.04
N PHE A 295 -8.79 -29.82 6.37
CA PHE A 295 -9.58 -28.80 7.08
C PHE A 295 -9.12 -27.38 6.77
N LEU A 296 -7.82 -27.13 6.58
CA LEU A 296 -7.31 -25.84 6.12
C LEU A 296 -7.83 -25.50 4.71
N GLY A 297 -7.85 -26.48 3.81
CA GLY A 297 -8.46 -26.35 2.48
C GLY A 297 -9.96 -26.02 2.54
N MET A 298 -10.71 -26.71 3.42
CA MET A 298 -12.13 -26.41 3.65
C MET A 298 -12.33 -25.00 4.23
N ALA A 299 -11.49 -24.58 5.18
CA ALA A 299 -11.56 -23.23 5.74
C ALA A 299 -11.31 -22.15 4.68
N ALA A 300 -10.38 -22.38 3.75
CA ALA A 300 -10.17 -21.49 2.61
C ALA A 300 -11.40 -21.44 1.68
N LEU A 301 -12.06 -22.57 1.44
CA LEU A 301 -13.30 -22.63 0.67
C LEU A 301 -14.45 -21.87 1.36
N GLU A 302 -14.55 -21.97 2.68
CA GLU A 302 -15.52 -21.24 3.49
C GLU A 302 -15.26 -19.72 3.48
N LEU A 303 -14.00 -19.28 3.43
CA LEU A 303 -13.66 -17.88 3.20
C LEU A 303 -14.14 -17.40 1.82
N ILE A 304 -13.96 -18.22 0.77
CA ILE A 304 -14.47 -17.94 -0.57
C ILE A 304 -16.00 -17.81 -0.56
N VAL A 305 -16.72 -18.77 0.02
CA VAL A 305 -18.18 -18.76 0.13
C VAL A 305 -18.67 -17.53 0.90
N SER A 306 -18.01 -17.19 2.00
CA SER A 306 -18.35 -16.03 2.81
C SER A 306 -18.14 -14.71 2.07
N PHE A 307 -17.09 -14.62 1.26
CA PHE A 307 -16.84 -13.49 0.38
C PHE A 307 -17.86 -13.41 -0.76
N LEU A 308 -18.17 -14.53 -1.43
CA LEU A 308 -19.21 -14.60 -2.47
C LEU A 308 -20.55 -14.11 -1.94
N PHE A 309 -20.93 -14.56 -0.75
CA PHE A 309 -22.14 -14.13 -0.08
C PHE A 309 -22.13 -12.64 0.25
N LEU A 310 -21.00 -12.08 0.72
CA LEU A 310 -20.84 -10.64 0.94
C LEU A 310 -20.95 -9.85 -0.38
N ALA A 311 -20.20 -10.27 -1.40
CA ALA A 311 -20.13 -9.63 -2.72
C ALA A 311 -21.51 -9.59 -3.40
N TRP A 312 -22.24 -10.70 -3.41
CA TRP A 312 -23.57 -10.81 -4.03
C TRP A 312 -24.55 -9.75 -3.53
N ARG A 313 -24.44 -9.33 -2.26
CA ARG A 313 -25.32 -8.31 -1.68
C ARG A 313 -25.16 -6.94 -2.33
N PHE A 314 -23.98 -6.62 -2.85
CA PHE A 314 -23.70 -5.36 -3.56
C PHE A 314 -24.13 -5.39 -5.04
N PHE A 315 -24.19 -6.56 -5.66
CA PHE A 315 -24.70 -6.72 -7.02
C PHE A 315 -26.24 -6.81 -7.04
N GLY A 316 -26.84 -7.58 -6.13
CA GLY A 316 -28.27 -7.89 -6.11
C GLY A 316 -29.19 -6.80 -5.54
N GLY A 317 -28.74 -5.55 -5.37
CA GLY A 317 -29.56 -4.43 -4.87
C GLY A 317 -30.01 -4.53 -3.40
N ARG A 318 -29.44 -5.48 -2.63
CA ARG A 318 -29.75 -5.71 -1.20
C ARG A 318 -28.81 -4.95 -0.25
N GLY A 319 -27.84 -4.23 -0.80
CA GLY A 319 -26.91 -3.40 -0.05
C GLY A 319 -27.57 -2.13 0.48
N ALA A 320 -27.04 -1.60 1.58
CA ALA A 320 -27.50 -0.36 2.20
C ALA A 320 -26.73 0.87 1.70
N VAL A 321 -25.80 0.71 0.74
CA VAL A 321 -24.98 1.81 0.22
C VAL A 321 -25.82 2.74 -0.65
N LYS A 322 -26.09 3.95 -0.15
CA LYS A 322 -26.82 5.00 -0.88
C LYS A 322 -25.93 5.80 -1.84
N ASP A 323 -24.64 5.90 -1.55
CA ASP A 323 -23.68 6.60 -2.40
C ASP A 323 -23.40 5.79 -3.69
N ARG A 324 -23.80 6.37 -4.83
CA ARG A 324 -23.68 5.73 -6.15
C ARG A 324 -22.22 5.57 -6.61
N VAL A 325 -21.33 6.48 -6.22
CA VAL A 325 -19.89 6.41 -6.58
C VAL A 325 -19.24 5.28 -5.80
N LEU A 326 -19.48 5.23 -4.49
CA LEU A 326 -18.94 4.19 -3.62
C LEU A 326 -19.49 2.79 -3.99
N LEU A 327 -20.79 2.68 -4.29
CA LEU A 327 -21.39 1.41 -4.69
C LEU A 327 -20.76 0.84 -5.98
N VAL A 328 -20.50 1.69 -6.98
CA VAL A 328 -19.81 1.27 -8.21
C VAL A 328 -18.40 0.77 -7.90
N ALA A 329 -17.66 1.48 -7.06
CA ALA A 329 -16.31 1.07 -6.67
C ALA A 329 -16.32 -0.29 -5.95
N ILE A 330 -17.25 -0.50 -5.02
CA ILE A 330 -17.42 -1.76 -4.30
C ILE A 330 -17.73 -2.90 -5.28
N ARG A 331 -18.56 -2.67 -6.30
CA ARG A 331 -18.86 -3.69 -7.32
C ARG A 331 -17.62 -4.12 -8.11
N TYR A 332 -16.79 -3.18 -8.56
CA TYR A 332 -15.54 -3.53 -9.24
C TYR A 332 -14.53 -4.20 -8.29
N ALA A 333 -14.43 -3.72 -7.06
CA ALA A 333 -13.65 -4.33 -6.00
C ALA A 333 -14.06 -5.79 -5.78
N CYS A 334 -15.36 -6.06 -5.63
CA CYS A 334 -15.90 -7.40 -5.51
C CYS A 334 -15.59 -8.24 -6.76
N ALA A 335 -15.77 -7.71 -7.96
CA ALA A 335 -15.47 -8.42 -9.21
C ALA A 335 -13.98 -8.83 -9.31
N ALA A 336 -13.05 -7.94 -8.97
CA ALA A 336 -11.62 -8.25 -8.91
C ALA A 336 -11.32 -9.29 -7.81
N GLY A 337 -11.98 -9.18 -6.65
CA GLY A 337 -11.89 -10.20 -5.59
C GLY A 337 -12.38 -11.57 -6.04
N LEU A 338 -13.44 -11.66 -6.86
CA LEU A 338 -13.90 -12.93 -7.43
C LEU A 338 -12.85 -13.57 -8.35
N LEU A 339 -12.14 -12.77 -9.15
CA LEU A 339 -11.00 -13.27 -9.94
C LEU A 339 -9.87 -13.78 -9.03
N ALA A 340 -9.59 -13.10 -7.91
CA ALA A 340 -8.60 -13.57 -6.94
C ALA A 340 -9.00 -14.90 -6.29
N MET A 341 -10.28 -15.08 -5.96
CA MET A 341 -10.79 -16.36 -5.44
C MET A 341 -10.68 -17.48 -6.49
N ALA A 342 -11.01 -17.20 -7.74
CA ALA A 342 -10.83 -18.14 -8.84
C ALA A 342 -9.34 -18.53 -9.02
N ALA A 343 -8.43 -17.55 -8.91
CA ALA A 343 -6.99 -17.80 -8.89
C ALA A 343 -6.56 -18.65 -7.68
N GLY A 344 -7.17 -18.44 -6.51
CA GLY A 344 -6.95 -19.29 -5.33
C GLY A 344 -7.36 -20.74 -5.56
N LEU A 345 -8.55 -20.96 -6.14
CA LEU A 345 -9.03 -22.30 -6.54
C LEU A 345 -8.12 -22.94 -7.59
N TRP A 346 -7.60 -22.15 -8.53
CA TRP A 346 -6.64 -22.61 -9.52
C TRP A 346 -5.33 -23.08 -8.87
N MET A 347 -4.78 -22.31 -7.91
CA MET A 347 -3.60 -22.74 -7.15
C MET A 347 -3.85 -24.04 -6.36
N SER A 348 -5.02 -24.17 -5.74
CA SER A 348 -5.39 -25.40 -5.02
C SER A 348 -5.49 -26.61 -5.96
N ALA A 349 -6.10 -26.45 -7.14
CA ALA A 349 -6.20 -27.50 -8.14
C ALA A 349 -4.82 -27.94 -8.66
N ASN A 350 -3.88 -26.99 -8.75
CA ASN A 350 -2.53 -27.22 -9.21
C ASN A 350 -1.55 -27.64 -8.09
N GLN A 351 -2.01 -27.67 -6.84
CA GLN A 351 -1.17 -27.87 -5.64
C GLN A 351 0.05 -26.93 -5.60
N GLY A 352 -0.10 -25.70 -6.12
CA GLY A 352 0.99 -24.75 -6.27
C GLY A 352 0.64 -23.56 -7.16
N SER A 353 1.51 -22.55 -7.18
CA SER A 353 1.32 -21.32 -7.95
C SER A 353 1.77 -21.40 -9.41
N GLU A 354 2.58 -22.39 -9.79
CA GLU A 354 3.29 -22.42 -11.07
C GLU A 354 2.44 -22.95 -12.22
N VAL A 355 2.49 -22.30 -13.39
CA VAL A 355 1.76 -22.69 -14.60
C VAL A 355 2.71 -22.72 -15.78
N GLY A 356 2.78 -23.86 -16.47
CA GLY A 356 3.64 -24.02 -17.64
C GLY A 356 5.13 -23.86 -17.29
N ALA A 357 5.89 -23.23 -18.19
CA ALA A 357 7.34 -23.11 -18.05
C ALA A 357 7.77 -22.00 -17.08
N ALA A 358 7.04 -20.90 -17.01
CA ALA A 358 7.43 -19.72 -16.22
C ALA A 358 6.25 -18.90 -15.67
N GLY A 359 5.01 -19.35 -15.84
CA GLY A 359 3.82 -18.65 -15.37
C GLY A 359 3.61 -18.82 -13.88
N SER A 360 3.06 -17.80 -13.21
CA SER A 360 2.71 -17.86 -11.80
C SER A 360 1.32 -17.26 -11.56
N ILE A 361 0.48 -17.98 -10.81
CA ILE A 361 -0.88 -17.57 -10.44
C ILE A 361 -0.85 -16.52 -9.32
N LEU A 362 0.24 -16.47 -8.54
CA LEU A 362 0.33 -15.63 -7.34
C LEU A 362 0.15 -14.12 -7.63
N PRO A 363 0.73 -13.52 -8.70
CA PRO A 363 0.47 -12.13 -9.04
C PRO A 363 -1.01 -11.83 -9.34
N LEU A 364 -1.70 -12.71 -10.08
CA LEU A 364 -3.14 -12.55 -10.35
C LEU A 364 -3.94 -12.59 -9.04
N HIS A 365 -3.63 -13.56 -8.17
CA HIS A 365 -4.28 -13.71 -6.88
C HIS A 365 -4.10 -12.46 -6.00
N ALA A 366 -2.87 -11.97 -5.88
CA ALA A 366 -2.56 -10.78 -5.09
C ALA A 366 -3.20 -9.51 -5.67
N VAL A 367 -3.03 -9.23 -6.97
CA VAL A 367 -3.57 -8.02 -7.62
C VAL A 367 -5.10 -8.01 -7.61
N GLY A 368 -5.75 -9.17 -7.79
CA GLY A 368 -7.20 -9.29 -7.69
C GLY A 368 -7.71 -8.91 -6.29
N PHE A 369 -7.06 -9.40 -5.23
CA PHE A 369 -7.38 -9.01 -3.85
C PHE A 369 -7.09 -7.53 -3.58
N HIS A 370 -6.00 -7.00 -4.12
CA HIS A 370 -5.68 -5.57 -4.01
C HIS A 370 -6.72 -4.67 -4.68
N GLY A 371 -7.56 -5.21 -5.58
CA GLY A 371 -8.73 -4.53 -6.13
C GLY A 371 -9.75 -4.10 -5.07
N LEU A 372 -9.80 -4.80 -3.92
CA LEU A 372 -10.65 -4.45 -2.79
C LEU A 372 -10.27 -3.12 -2.13
N GLN A 373 -9.02 -2.68 -2.26
CA GLN A 373 -8.54 -1.39 -1.76
C GLN A 373 -8.38 -0.38 -2.90
N ALA A 374 -7.82 -0.81 -4.03
CA ALA A 374 -7.40 0.07 -5.11
C ALA A 374 -8.54 0.88 -5.75
N VAL A 375 -9.69 0.26 -6.02
CA VAL A 375 -10.82 0.94 -6.64
C VAL A 375 -11.62 1.77 -5.63
N PRO A 376 -11.95 1.27 -4.42
CA PRO A 376 -12.65 2.07 -3.42
C PRO A 376 -11.87 3.29 -2.94
N LEU A 377 -10.54 3.23 -2.90
CA LEU A 377 -9.70 4.38 -2.58
C LEU A 377 -9.93 5.56 -3.54
N VAL A 378 -10.05 5.29 -4.85
CA VAL A 378 -10.35 6.33 -5.86
C VAL A 378 -11.70 6.98 -5.58
N ALA A 379 -12.72 6.17 -5.31
CA ALA A 379 -14.07 6.67 -5.00
C ALA A 379 -14.10 7.48 -3.70
N LEU A 380 -13.41 7.03 -2.65
CA LEU A 380 -13.31 7.73 -1.38
C LEU A 380 -12.62 9.09 -1.53
N LEU A 381 -11.51 9.15 -2.28
CA LEU A 381 -10.82 10.41 -2.54
C LEU A 381 -11.70 11.41 -3.29
N PHE A 382 -12.47 10.96 -4.28
CA PHE A 382 -13.46 11.82 -4.93
C PHE A 382 -14.60 12.23 -4.00
N GLY A 383 -15.12 11.31 -3.18
CA GLY A 383 -16.15 11.59 -2.18
C GLY A 383 -15.69 12.59 -1.10
N TRP A 384 -14.38 12.69 -0.87
CA TRP A 384 -13.77 13.70 0.01
C TRP A 384 -13.40 15.00 -0.71
N SER A 385 -13.72 15.14 -1.99
CA SER A 385 -13.48 16.36 -2.78
C SER A 385 -14.79 17.10 -3.10
N ARG A 386 -14.70 18.24 -3.78
CA ARG A 386 -15.81 19.00 -4.38
C ARG A 386 -16.15 18.52 -5.80
N THR A 387 -15.56 17.41 -6.26
CA THR A 387 -15.80 16.89 -7.60
C THR A 387 -17.28 16.54 -7.78
N PRO A 388 -17.94 17.00 -8.86
CA PRO A 388 -19.33 16.63 -9.13
C PRO A 388 -19.52 15.10 -9.17
N VAL A 389 -20.63 14.63 -8.61
CA VAL A 389 -20.91 13.19 -8.44
C VAL A 389 -20.80 12.41 -9.76
N GLU A 390 -21.32 12.95 -10.86
CA GLU A 390 -21.24 12.29 -12.17
C GLU A 390 -19.80 12.20 -12.70
N THR A 391 -19.00 13.24 -12.47
CA THR A 391 -17.57 13.21 -12.82
C THR A 391 -16.83 12.18 -11.98
N ALA A 392 -17.02 12.20 -10.66
CA ALA A 392 -16.43 11.22 -9.73
C ALA A 392 -16.81 9.78 -10.11
N ARG A 393 -18.07 9.56 -10.49
CA ARG A 393 -18.59 8.25 -10.93
C ARG A 393 -17.92 7.77 -12.22
N ARG A 394 -17.77 8.64 -13.23
CA ARG A 394 -17.09 8.29 -14.50
C ARG A 394 -15.63 7.88 -14.26
N TRP A 395 -14.89 8.66 -13.47
CA TRP A 395 -13.51 8.32 -13.12
C TRP A 395 -13.40 7.03 -12.31
N THR A 396 -14.38 6.77 -11.42
CA THR A 396 -14.45 5.52 -10.67
C THR A 396 -14.73 4.32 -11.57
N HIS A 397 -15.62 4.45 -12.56
CA HIS A 397 -15.82 3.41 -13.58
C HIS A 397 -14.55 3.14 -14.38
N ALA A 398 -13.86 4.19 -14.84
CA ALA A 398 -12.61 4.05 -15.56
C ALA A 398 -11.54 3.33 -14.73
N ALA A 399 -11.37 3.72 -13.46
CA ALA A 399 -10.47 3.05 -12.53
C ALA A 399 -10.84 1.57 -12.31
N GLY A 400 -12.13 1.27 -12.11
CA GLY A 400 -12.62 -0.09 -11.91
C GLY A 400 -12.44 -0.99 -13.13
N LEU A 401 -12.79 -0.51 -14.32
CA LEU A 401 -12.59 -1.22 -15.59
C LEU A 401 -11.10 -1.47 -15.86
N ALA A 402 -10.26 -0.46 -15.62
CA ALA A 402 -8.83 -0.57 -15.80
C ALA A 402 -8.22 -1.62 -14.87
N TRP A 403 -8.57 -1.59 -13.57
CA TRP A 403 -8.07 -2.59 -12.62
C TRP A 403 -8.56 -4.00 -12.95
N PHE A 404 -9.85 -4.16 -13.23
CA PHE A 404 -10.43 -5.46 -13.58
C PHE A 404 -9.83 -6.01 -14.89
N GLY A 405 -9.68 -5.17 -15.91
CA GLY A 405 -9.02 -5.54 -17.16
C GLY A 405 -7.55 -5.91 -16.98
N ALA A 406 -6.82 -5.23 -16.08
CA ALA A 406 -5.45 -5.61 -15.73
C ALA A 406 -5.40 -7.01 -15.07
N CYS A 407 -6.38 -7.36 -14.23
CA CYS A 407 -6.51 -8.72 -13.69
C CYS A 407 -6.74 -9.74 -14.82
N LEU A 408 -7.59 -9.44 -15.80
CA LEU A 408 -7.80 -10.33 -16.95
C LEU A 408 -6.54 -10.48 -17.82
N GLY A 409 -5.77 -9.39 -18.01
CA GLY A 409 -4.49 -9.44 -18.70
C GLY A 409 -3.45 -10.30 -17.99
N LEU A 410 -3.37 -10.21 -16.65
CA LEU A 410 -2.54 -11.11 -15.84
C LEU A 410 -3.00 -12.56 -15.94
N ALA A 411 -4.32 -12.81 -15.92
CA ALA A 411 -4.87 -14.14 -16.10
C ALA A 411 -4.52 -14.73 -17.47
N TRP A 412 -4.61 -13.94 -18.54
CA TRP A 412 -4.19 -14.35 -19.87
C TRP A 412 -2.70 -14.69 -19.94
N GLN A 413 -1.82 -13.82 -19.43
CA GLN A 413 -0.37 -14.06 -19.42
C GLN A 413 -0.03 -15.34 -18.64
N THR A 414 -0.66 -15.52 -17.47
CA THR A 414 -0.44 -16.67 -16.60
C THR A 414 -0.93 -17.96 -17.25
N ALA A 415 -2.11 -17.95 -17.85
CA ALA A 415 -2.68 -19.12 -18.54
C ALA A 415 -1.85 -19.55 -19.75
N ALA A 416 -1.12 -18.62 -20.38
CA ALA A 416 -0.16 -18.93 -21.43
C ALA A 416 1.16 -19.55 -20.91
N GLY A 417 1.30 -19.74 -19.59
CA GLY A 417 2.49 -20.32 -18.96
C GLY A 417 3.74 -19.43 -19.00
N ARG A 418 3.54 -18.11 -19.18
CA ARG A 418 4.60 -17.11 -19.35
C ARG A 418 4.80 -16.27 -18.10
N SER A 419 6.03 -15.80 -17.89
CA SER A 419 6.35 -14.91 -16.79
C SER A 419 5.58 -13.58 -16.91
N VAL A 420 5.11 -13.05 -15.78
CA VAL A 420 4.46 -11.73 -15.73
C VAL A 420 5.40 -10.56 -16.08
N LEU A 421 6.71 -10.81 -16.10
CA LEU A 421 7.73 -9.83 -16.52
C LEU A 421 8.06 -9.92 -18.02
N GLU A 422 7.60 -10.96 -18.72
CA GLU A 422 7.83 -11.11 -20.15
C GLU A 422 6.94 -10.13 -20.94
N VAL A 423 7.53 -9.42 -21.89
CA VAL A 423 6.80 -8.44 -22.71
C VAL A 423 5.99 -9.16 -23.79
N THR A 424 4.68 -9.12 -23.65
CA THR A 424 3.69 -9.71 -24.56
C THR A 424 2.53 -8.73 -24.74
N PRO A 425 1.63 -8.94 -25.72
CA PRO A 425 0.40 -8.14 -25.79
C PRO A 425 -0.41 -8.14 -24.48
N ALA A 426 -0.41 -9.25 -23.73
CA ALA A 426 -1.12 -9.36 -22.46
C ALA A 426 -0.47 -8.48 -21.37
N THR A 427 0.86 -8.49 -21.23
CA THR A 427 1.56 -7.65 -20.23
C THR A 427 1.60 -6.18 -20.62
N LEU A 428 1.69 -5.85 -21.91
CA LEU A 428 1.56 -4.48 -22.40
C LEU A 428 0.14 -3.91 -22.16
N THR A 429 -0.89 -4.73 -22.39
CA THR A 429 -2.28 -4.36 -22.07
C THR A 429 -2.45 -4.16 -20.57
N THR A 430 -1.93 -5.09 -19.77
CA THR A 430 -1.95 -4.99 -18.30
C THR A 430 -1.28 -3.71 -17.81
N ALA A 431 -0.07 -3.41 -18.29
CA ALA A 431 0.66 -2.20 -17.92
C ALA A 431 -0.08 -0.93 -18.32
N THR A 432 -0.66 -0.89 -19.53
CA THR A 432 -1.45 0.24 -20.02
C THR A 432 -2.67 0.48 -19.12
N LEU A 433 -3.40 -0.57 -18.76
CA LEU A 433 -4.55 -0.46 -17.88
C LEU A 433 -4.15 -0.04 -16.46
N LEU A 434 -3.02 -0.51 -15.93
CA LEU A 434 -2.50 -0.04 -14.64
C LEU A 434 -2.12 1.46 -14.68
N ILE A 435 -1.58 1.95 -15.80
CA ILE A 435 -1.32 3.39 -16.00
C ILE A 435 -2.64 4.19 -16.04
N VAL A 436 -3.68 3.66 -16.69
CA VAL A 436 -5.02 4.28 -16.67
C VAL A 436 -5.56 4.37 -15.24
N TRP A 437 -5.46 3.29 -14.45
CA TRP A 437 -5.86 3.31 -13.05
C TRP A 437 -5.04 4.32 -12.23
N LEU A 438 -3.70 4.34 -12.40
CA LEU A 438 -2.82 5.31 -11.73
C LEU A 438 -3.21 6.75 -12.07
N THR A 439 -3.59 7.03 -13.31
CA THR A 439 -4.05 8.35 -13.76
C THR A 439 -5.35 8.74 -13.04
N CYS A 440 -6.30 7.81 -12.94
CA CYS A 440 -7.54 8.01 -12.19
C CYS A 440 -7.27 8.28 -10.70
N ALA A 441 -6.40 7.48 -10.08
CA ALA A 441 -6.01 7.64 -8.68
C ALA A 441 -5.29 8.97 -8.42
N ALA A 442 -4.36 9.36 -9.30
CA ALA A 442 -3.69 10.64 -9.21
C ALA A 442 -4.67 11.81 -9.37
N ARG A 443 -5.64 11.71 -10.30
CA ARG A 443 -6.68 12.73 -10.47
C ARG A 443 -7.59 12.86 -9.24
N ALA A 444 -7.93 11.75 -8.60
CA ALA A 444 -8.72 11.71 -7.37
C ALA A 444 -7.93 12.30 -6.20
N ALA A 445 -6.67 11.92 -6.03
CA ALA A 445 -5.78 12.46 -5.01
C ALA A 445 -5.57 13.97 -5.20
N LEU A 446 -5.40 14.45 -6.43
CA LEU A 446 -5.31 15.87 -6.74
C LEU A 446 -6.61 16.62 -6.40
N ALA A 447 -7.76 16.06 -6.74
CA ALA A 447 -9.07 16.64 -6.38
C ALA A 447 -9.19 16.80 -4.87
N TRP A 448 -8.95 15.72 -4.13
CA TRP A 448 -8.96 15.71 -2.68
C TRP A 448 -7.93 16.69 -2.07
N SER A 449 -6.72 16.77 -2.62
CA SER A 449 -5.66 17.65 -2.10
C SER A 449 -5.98 19.15 -2.18
N ARG A 450 -6.85 19.54 -3.13
CA ARG A 450 -7.30 20.93 -3.29
C ARG A 450 -8.32 21.33 -2.22
N ASP A 451 -9.19 20.39 -1.84
CA ASP A 451 -10.31 20.66 -0.93
C ASP A 451 -9.98 20.32 0.54
N GLY A 452 -9.05 19.40 0.76
CA GLY A 452 -8.66 18.92 2.08
C GLY A 452 -9.81 18.27 2.85
N PHE A 453 -9.57 17.97 4.13
CA PHE A 453 -10.67 17.59 5.04
C PHE A 453 -11.44 18.80 5.55
N ASP A 454 -10.83 19.99 5.55
CA ASP A 454 -11.44 21.21 6.07
C ASP A 454 -12.66 21.62 5.23
N GLY A 455 -12.60 21.42 3.90
CA GLY A 455 -13.75 21.59 3.01
C GLY A 455 -14.89 20.59 3.27
N VAL A 456 -14.61 19.43 3.87
CA VAL A 456 -15.64 18.45 4.26
C VAL A 456 -16.30 18.87 5.59
N PHE A 457 -15.51 19.30 6.57
CA PHE A 457 -16.01 19.70 7.89
C PHE A 457 -16.83 20.99 7.87
N ALA A 458 -16.45 21.96 7.03
CA ALA A 458 -17.25 23.17 6.82
C ALA A 458 -18.66 22.86 6.29
N ARG A 459 -18.81 21.83 5.44
CA ARG A 459 -20.11 21.42 4.89
C ARG A 459 -20.98 20.66 5.89
N VAL A 460 -20.38 19.79 6.70
CA VAL A 460 -21.12 19.07 7.76
C VAL A 460 -21.64 20.06 8.80
N SER A 461 -20.87 21.10 9.09
CA SER A 461 -21.27 22.15 10.04
C SER A 461 -22.29 23.14 9.48
N ALA A 462 -22.38 23.29 8.15
CA ALA A 462 -23.37 24.15 7.48
C ALA A 462 -24.68 23.43 7.13
N ALA A 463 -24.70 22.09 7.22
CA ALA A 463 -25.88 21.25 6.93
C ALA A 463 -26.61 20.77 8.21
N ASN A 464 -26.04 21.08 9.38
CA ASN A 464 -26.68 20.98 10.69
C ASN A 464 -27.01 22.39 11.17
#